data_AF-A0A0L1IPE8-F1
#
_entry.id   AF-A0A0L1IPE8-F1
#
_cell.length_a   1.000
_cell.length_b   1.000
_cell.length_c   1.000
_cell.angle_alpha   90.00
_cell.angle_beta   90.00
_cell.angle_gamma   90.00
#
_symmetry.space_group_name_H-M   'P 1'
#
loop_
_entity.id
_entity.type
_entity.pdbx_description
1 polymer ?
#
loop_
_entity_poly.entity_id
_entity_poly.type
_entity_poly.pdbx_seq_one_letter_code
_entity_poly.pdbx_strand_id
1 'polypeptide(L)'
;MASSWLPSPLKSRRERRADPERTVDELVHKYYRTNQPSTNDILREILGSPEQASLLFSALRRQVSLIKCRSQSFEDGQITTYDRALLELSRNGENLTETGALELYLTEFLGIVPISPTSQSRAILAKQLELESVLNRASALGTTPETVIDRKEQPETLLVDQAPVKPEYEYGDQDDHYCVEQTGLKISSTGHAQQVFDRMDRLLEVYHRAKDEYYKALQTEGFVSLDTVRFLRDTAENVLRYLHANGLSDHTSVPDVEQVFLIARDKATQLTGGRKRHFDEGIERYSRRRKRRALDSYRPRK
;
A
#
# COMPACT_ATOMS: atom_id res chain seq x y z
N MET A 1 41.18 -19.38 -41.21
CA MET A 1 39.80 -19.52 -41.71
C MET A 1 38.88 -19.43 -40.51
N ALA A 2 38.24 -18.27 -40.34
CA ALA A 2 37.56 -17.87 -39.11
C ALA A 2 36.10 -18.35 -39.12
N SER A 3 35.74 -19.04 -38.04
CA SER A 3 34.42 -19.61 -37.77
C SER A 3 33.36 -18.52 -37.65
N SER A 4 32.26 -18.70 -38.36
CA SER A 4 31.05 -17.88 -38.30
C SER A 4 30.36 -18.02 -36.95
N TRP A 5 30.61 -17.09 -36.04
CA TRP A 5 29.78 -16.85 -34.86
C TRP A 5 28.92 -15.62 -35.12
N LEU A 6 27.71 -15.83 -35.66
CA LEU A 6 26.65 -14.83 -35.58
C LEU A 6 25.69 -15.26 -34.46
N PRO A 7 25.55 -14.48 -33.38
CA PRO A 7 24.52 -14.73 -32.39
C PRO A 7 23.15 -14.37 -33.00
N SER A 8 22.23 -15.33 -32.96
CA SER A 8 20.84 -15.14 -33.38
C SER A 8 20.15 -14.07 -32.52
N PRO A 9 19.29 -13.22 -33.12
CA PRO A 9 18.62 -12.16 -32.39
C PRO A 9 17.41 -12.71 -31.64
N LEU A 10 17.27 -12.26 -30.39
CA LEU A 10 15.99 -12.15 -29.69
C LEU A 10 15.23 -13.48 -29.47
N LYS A 11 15.83 -14.38 -28.68
CA LYS A 11 15.00 -15.10 -27.69
C LYS A 11 14.64 -14.08 -26.63
N SER A 12 13.41 -13.57 -26.74
CA SER A 12 12.72 -12.84 -25.71
C SER A 12 13.04 -13.44 -24.34
N ARG A 13 13.84 -12.72 -23.57
CA ARG A 13 13.99 -12.89 -22.13
C ARG A 13 12.68 -12.45 -21.50
N ARG A 14 11.60 -13.20 -21.75
CA ARG A 14 10.48 -13.28 -20.82
C ARG A 14 11.11 -13.94 -19.61
N GLU A 15 11.56 -13.13 -18.67
CA GLU A 15 11.69 -13.55 -17.29
C GLU A 15 10.45 -14.39 -17.01
N ARG A 16 10.65 -15.66 -16.69
CA ARG A 16 9.59 -16.51 -16.16
C ARG A 16 9.14 -15.80 -14.89
N ARG A 17 8.12 -14.95 -14.98
CA ARG A 17 7.37 -14.56 -13.79
C ARG A 17 6.85 -15.89 -13.27
N ALA A 18 7.41 -16.33 -12.13
CA ALA A 18 6.90 -17.49 -11.45
C ALA A 18 5.41 -17.23 -11.21
N ASP A 19 4.60 -18.22 -11.52
CA ASP A 19 3.17 -18.17 -11.26
C ASP A 19 2.99 -17.94 -9.75
N PRO A 20 2.39 -16.82 -9.31
CA PRO A 20 2.27 -16.51 -7.90
C PRO A 20 1.53 -17.61 -7.15
N GLU A 21 0.56 -18.29 -7.77
CA GLU A 21 -0.17 -19.40 -7.18
C GLU A 21 0.76 -20.58 -6.88
N ARG A 22 1.62 -20.93 -7.83
CA ARG A 22 2.63 -21.97 -7.61
C ARG A 22 3.59 -21.62 -6.47
N THR A 23 3.99 -20.35 -6.33
CA THR A 23 4.85 -19.94 -5.22
C THR A 23 4.13 -20.00 -3.87
N VAL A 24 2.81 -19.78 -3.85
CA VAL A 24 1.98 -19.99 -2.65
C VAL A 24 1.98 -21.45 -2.28
N ASP A 25 1.69 -22.36 -3.22
CA ASP A 25 1.70 -23.80 -2.99
C ASP A 25 3.05 -24.29 -2.44
N GLU A 26 4.15 -23.78 -3.01
CA GLU A 26 5.51 -24.10 -2.56
C GLU A 26 5.78 -23.62 -1.11
N LEU A 27 5.30 -22.42 -0.75
CA LEU A 27 5.40 -21.89 0.62
C LEU A 27 4.52 -22.67 1.58
N VAL A 28 3.26 -22.91 1.24
CA VAL A 28 2.31 -23.67 2.05
C VAL A 28 2.87 -25.06 2.34
N HIS A 29 3.37 -25.74 1.31
CA HIS A 29 4.00 -27.05 1.46
C HIS A 29 5.28 -27.02 2.32
N LYS A 30 6.11 -25.98 2.18
CA LYS A 30 7.31 -25.76 3.02
C LYS A 30 6.91 -25.70 4.50
N TYR A 31 5.93 -24.87 4.86
CA TYR A 31 5.52 -24.69 6.25
C TYR A 31 4.66 -25.84 6.79
N TYR A 32 3.92 -26.56 5.94
CA TYR A 32 3.26 -27.82 6.32
C TYR A 32 4.25 -28.94 6.66
N ARG A 33 5.35 -29.04 5.91
CA ARG A 33 6.41 -30.02 6.19
C ARG A 33 7.23 -29.71 7.43
N THR A 34 7.11 -28.51 7.98
CA THR A 34 7.87 -28.09 9.17
C THR A 34 7.30 -28.68 10.47
N ASN A 35 6.46 -29.73 10.39
CA ASN A 35 6.03 -30.59 11.49
C ASN A 35 7.17 -31.31 12.26
N GLN A 36 8.45 -30.96 12.04
CA GLN A 36 9.58 -31.48 12.80
C GLN A 36 10.02 -30.49 13.89
N PRO A 37 10.52 -30.98 15.05
CA PRO A 37 10.81 -30.19 16.25
C PRO A 37 12.08 -29.34 16.14
N SER A 38 12.31 -28.69 15.00
CA SER A 38 13.21 -27.52 14.89
C SER A 38 12.42 -26.26 15.22
N THR A 39 11.59 -26.34 16.27
CA THR A 39 10.77 -25.24 16.78
C THR A 39 11.73 -24.09 17.04
N ASN A 40 11.55 -22.98 16.30
CA ASN A 40 12.23 -21.74 16.57
C ASN A 40 12.18 -21.52 18.10
N ASP A 41 13.32 -21.50 18.80
CA ASP A 41 13.36 -21.55 20.28
C ASP A 41 12.45 -20.47 20.90
N ILE A 42 12.32 -19.38 20.16
CA ILE A 42 11.49 -18.23 20.41
C ILE A 42 9.98 -18.54 20.34
N LEU A 43 9.54 -19.28 19.33
CA LEU A 43 8.13 -19.70 19.25
C LEU A 43 7.80 -20.60 20.44
N ARG A 44 8.71 -21.50 20.82
CA ARG A 44 8.53 -22.36 22.00
C ARG A 44 8.48 -21.55 23.29
N GLU A 45 9.34 -20.53 23.42
CA GLU A 45 9.37 -19.60 24.54
C GLU A 45 8.03 -18.84 24.67
N ILE A 46 7.52 -18.28 23.57
CA ILE A 46 6.24 -17.55 23.53
C ILE A 46 5.07 -18.47 23.89
N LEU A 47 4.99 -19.65 23.27
CA LEU A 47 3.90 -20.60 23.51
C LEU A 47 3.92 -21.16 24.94
N GLY A 48 5.06 -21.10 25.63
CA GLY A 48 5.16 -21.42 27.06
C GLY A 48 4.53 -20.36 27.98
N SER A 49 4.28 -19.15 27.47
CA SER A 49 3.63 -18.04 28.18
C SER A 49 2.21 -17.83 27.65
N PRO A 50 1.16 -18.08 28.46
CA PRO A 50 -0.23 -17.95 27.98
C PRO A 50 -0.56 -16.50 27.57
N GLU A 51 0.00 -15.52 28.28
CA GLU A 51 -0.19 -14.11 27.97
C GLU A 51 0.44 -13.74 26.62
N GLN A 52 1.71 -14.10 26.39
CA GLN A 52 2.40 -13.80 25.15
C GLN A 52 1.80 -14.56 23.97
N ALA A 53 1.38 -15.81 24.18
CA ALA A 53 0.66 -16.59 23.18
C ALA A 53 -0.67 -15.91 22.79
N SER A 54 -1.44 -15.40 23.76
CA SER A 54 -2.69 -14.69 23.48
C SER A 54 -2.49 -13.44 22.64
N LEU A 55 -1.44 -12.66 22.92
CA LEU A 55 -1.07 -11.46 22.18
C LEU A 55 -0.55 -11.80 20.78
N LEU A 56 0.20 -12.89 20.62
CA LEU A 56 0.61 -13.37 19.30
C LEU A 56 -0.61 -13.78 18.46
N PHE A 57 -1.57 -14.50 19.05
CA PHE A 57 -2.81 -14.88 18.36
C PHE A 57 -3.67 -13.66 18.02
N SER A 58 -3.72 -12.63 18.88
CA SER A 58 -4.42 -11.38 18.54
C SER A 58 -3.75 -10.67 17.36
N ALA A 59 -2.41 -10.59 17.36
CA ALA A 59 -1.64 -10.03 16.26
C ALA A 59 -1.90 -10.75 14.94
N LEU A 60 -1.87 -12.08 14.99
CA LEU A 60 -2.08 -12.92 13.83
C LEU A 60 -3.51 -12.79 13.30
N ARG A 61 -4.50 -12.83 14.20
CA ARG A 61 -5.91 -12.63 13.84
C ARG A 61 -6.12 -11.28 13.16
N ARG A 62 -5.53 -10.22 13.72
CA ARG A 62 -5.58 -8.87 13.15
C ARG A 62 -4.95 -8.83 11.77
N GLN A 63 -3.78 -9.45 11.59
CA GLN A 63 -3.12 -9.53 10.28
C GLN A 63 -4.01 -10.24 9.25
N VAL A 64 -4.58 -11.39 9.61
CA VAL A 64 -5.49 -12.13 8.73
C VAL A 64 -6.72 -11.30 8.36
N SER A 65 -7.34 -10.62 9.34
CA SER A 65 -8.47 -9.72 9.07
C SER A 65 -8.10 -8.60 8.09
N LEU A 66 -6.92 -7.99 8.26
CA LEU A 66 -6.44 -6.95 7.34
C LEU A 66 -6.21 -7.47 5.92
N ILE A 67 -5.68 -8.68 5.78
CA ILE A 67 -5.52 -9.32 4.47
C ILE A 67 -6.88 -9.58 3.82
N LYS A 68 -7.86 -10.06 4.58
CA LYS A 68 -9.22 -10.37 4.06
C LYS A 68 -9.99 -9.14 3.59
N CYS A 69 -9.67 -7.95 4.12
CA CYS A 69 -10.26 -6.69 3.66
C CYS A 69 -9.71 -6.21 2.31
N ARG A 70 -8.67 -6.85 1.77
CA ARG A 70 -8.02 -6.48 0.50
C ARG A 70 -8.46 -7.38 -0.62
N SER A 71 -8.32 -6.92 -1.86
CA SER A 71 -8.52 -7.77 -3.02
C SER A 71 -7.60 -8.99 -2.96
N GLN A 72 -8.18 -10.17 -3.21
CA GLN A 72 -7.48 -11.43 -3.22
C GLN A 72 -6.85 -11.75 -4.59
N SER A 73 -7.07 -10.90 -5.59
CA SER A 73 -6.41 -11.02 -6.89
C SER A 73 -4.99 -10.49 -6.82
N PHE A 74 -4.02 -11.27 -7.31
CA PHE A 74 -2.63 -10.82 -7.44
C PHE A 74 -2.48 -9.65 -8.42
N GLU A 75 -3.39 -9.52 -9.38
CA GLU A 75 -3.35 -8.44 -10.39
C GLU A 75 -3.57 -7.06 -9.76
N ASP A 76 -4.33 -7.00 -8.67
CA ASP A 76 -4.61 -5.77 -7.94
C ASP A 76 -3.45 -5.32 -7.05
N GLY A 77 -2.45 -6.19 -6.82
CA GLY A 77 -1.25 -5.88 -6.06
C GLY A 77 -1.50 -5.56 -4.58
N GLN A 78 -2.66 -5.89 -4.04
CA GLN A 78 -3.04 -5.59 -2.65
C GLN A 78 -2.61 -6.68 -1.65
N ILE A 79 -2.30 -7.87 -2.15
CA ILE A 79 -1.80 -8.99 -1.35
C ILE A 79 -0.51 -9.55 -1.94
N THR A 80 0.32 -10.13 -1.09
CA THR A 80 1.55 -10.83 -1.43
C THR A 80 1.33 -12.34 -1.45
N THR A 81 2.31 -13.08 -1.98
CA THR A 81 2.34 -14.55 -1.91
C THR A 81 2.36 -15.04 -0.45
N TYR A 82 3.01 -14.29 0.45
CA TYR A 82 3.01 -14.57 1.89
C TYR A 82 1.65 -14.38 2.54
N ASP A 83 0.92 -13.33 2.15
CA ASP A 83 -0.45 -13.09 2.63
C ASP A 83 -1.38 -14.25 2.24
N ARG A 84 -1.28 -14.71 0.99
CA ARG A 84 -2.09 -15.83 0.49
C ARG A 84 -1.71 -17.16 1.17
N ALA A 85 -0.42 -17.44 1.33
CA ALA A 85 0.05 -18.62 2.05
C ALA A 85 -0.38 -18.60 3.53
N LEU A 86 -0.38 -17.42 4.17
CA LEU A 86 -0.83 -17.28 5.55
C LEU A 86 -2.33 -17.56 5.68
N LEU A 87 -3.16 -17.11 4.74
CA LEU A 87 -4.58 -17.43 4.72
C LEU A 87 -4.80 -18.94 4.56
N GLU A 88 -4.07 -19.60 3.68
CA GLU A 88 -4.22 -21.04 3.47
C GLU A 88 -3.80 -21.85 4.70
N LEU A 89 -2.62 -21.56 5.27
CA LEU A 89 -2.10 -22.20 6.48
C LEU A 89 -2.96 -21.93 7.72
N SER A 90 -3.67 -20.80 7.78
CA SER A 90 -4.55 -20.45 8.90
C SER A 90 -6.01 -20.83 8.68
N ARG A 91 -6.34 -21.51 7.57
CA ARG A 91 -7.72 -21.81 7.14
C ARG A 91 -8.59 -20.55 7.15
N ASN A 92 -8.13 -19.49 6.47
CA ASN A 92 -8.76 -18.18 6.39
C ASN A 92 -8.98 -17.48 7.75
N GLY A 93 -8.15 -17.80 8.74
CA GLY A 93 -8.19 -17.25 10.09
C GLY A 93 -9.00 -18.09 11.10
N GLU A 94 -9.50 -19.25 10.71
CA GLU A 94 -10.22 -20.17 11.61
C GLU A 94 -9.26 -20.91 12.55
N ASN A 95 -8.06 -21.26 12.09
CA ASN A 95 -7.07 -22.00 12.86
C ASN A 95 -5.75 -21.22 12.99
N LEU A 96 -5.55 -20.57 14.14
CA LEU A 96 -4.37 -19.76 14.42
C LEU A 96 -3.31 -20.50 15.26
N THR A 97 -3.60 -21.72 15.70
CA THR A 97 -2.68 -22.53 16.52
C THR A 97 -1.78 -23.41 15.67
N GLU A 98 -1.98 -23.41 14.34
CA GLU A 98 -1.20 -24.19 13.40
C GLU A 98 0.24 -23.70 13.36
N THR A 99 1.18 -24.60 13.65
CA THR A 99 2.61 -24.28 13.78
C THR A 99 3.16 -23.64 12.51
N GLY A 100 2.78 -24.15 11.33
CA GLY A 100 3.20 -23.60 10.04
C GLY A 100 2.77 -22.14 9.84
N ALA A 101 1.55 -21.79 10.25
CA ALA A 101 1.05 -20.41 10.17
C ALA A 101 1.83 -19.46 11.11
N LEU A 102 2.10 -19.92 12.33
CA LEU A 102 2.87 -19.16 13.32
C LEU A 102 4.32 -18.96 12.85
N GLU A 103 4.96 -19.99 12.32
CA GLU A 103 6.34 -19.89 11.82
C GLU A 103 6.44 -19.00 10.58
N LEU A 104 5.48 -19.10 9.65
CA LEU A 104 5.44 -18.20 8.50
C LEU A 104 5.27 -16.75 8.96
N TYR A 105 4.38 -16.49 9.93
CA TYR A 105 4.20 -15.15 10.48
C TYR A 105 5.47 -14.61 11.15
N LEU A 106 6.12 -15.40 12.00
CA LEU A 106 7.36 -14.97 12.65
C LEU A 106 8.48 -14.70 11.63
N THR A 107 8.65 -15.58 10.65
CA THR A 107 9.78 -15.52 9.71
C THR A 107 9.59 -14.48 8.63
N GLU A 108 8.43 -14.44 7.97
CA GLU A 108 8.20 -13.61 6.78
C GLU A 108 7.58 -12.24 7.13
N PHE A 109 6.73 -12.16 8.17
CA PHE A 109 6.10 -10.91 8.57
C PHE A 109 6.89 -10.15 9.65
N LEU A 110 7.44 -10.84 10.65
CA LEU A 110 8.25 -10.20 11.70
C LEU A 110 9.76 -10.24 11.40
N GLY A 111 10.20 -10.98 10.39
CA GLY A 111 11.62 -11.08 10.02
C GLY A 111 12.46 -11.87 11.03
N ILE A 112 11.83 -12.72 11.85
CA ILE A 112 12.51 -13.51 12.88
C ILE A 112 12.95 -14.83 12.27
N VAL A 113 14.16 -14.82 11.74
CA VAL A 113 14.77 -15.98 11.08
C VAL A 113 15.53 -16.83 12.12
N PRO A 114 15.58 -18.17 12.01
CA PRO A 114 16.32 -19.01 12.95
C PRO A 114 17.81 -18.67 13.13
N ILE A 115 18.40 -17.94 12.17
CA ILE A 115 19.82 -17.56 12.14
C ILE A 115 20.06 -16.22 12.87
N SER A 116 19.02 -15.44 13.16
CA SER A 116 19.20 -14.13 13.79
C SER A 116 19.55 -14.25 15.28
N PRO A 117 20.34 -13.30 15.83
CA PRO A 117 20.66 -13.28 17.26
C PRO A 117 19.37 -13.28 18.10
N THR A 118 19.28 -14.20 19.07
CA THR A 118 18.08 -14.37 19.92
C THR A 118 17.68 -13.07 20.63
N SER A 119 18.64 -12.22 20.99
CA SER A 119 18.38 -10.90 21.59
C SER A 119 17.65 -9.95 20.65
N GLN A 120 18.01 -9.93 19.37
CA GLN A 120 17.37 -9.10 18.35
C GLN A 120 15.94 -9.60 18.10
N SER A 121 15.77 -10.90 17.95
CA SER A 121 14.46 -11.52 17.74
C SER A 121 13.51 -11.24 18.91
N ARG A 122 14.00 -11.33 20.16
CA ARG A 122 13.24 -10.94 21.36
C ARG A 122 12.85 -9.46 21.36
N ALA A 123 13.75 -8.57 20.95
CA ALA A 123 13.45 -7.15 20.88
C ALA A 123 12.35 -6.81 19.86
N ILE A 124 12.36 -7.47 18.70
CA ILE A 124 11.31 -7.31 17.68
C ILE A 124 9.96 -7.80 18.22
N LEU A 125 9.95 -8.95 18.89
CA LEU A 125 8.73 -9.50 19.49
C LEU A 125 8.20 -8.66 20.63
N ALA A 126 9.05 -8.20 21.53
CA ALA A 126 8.65 -7.35 22.64
C ALA A 126 7.90 -6.11 22.15
N LYS A 127 8.42 -5.46 21.09
CA LYS A 127 7.75 -4.32 20.44
C LYS A 127 6.40 -4.70 19.85
N GLN A 128 6.30 -5.85 19.20
CA GLN A 128 5.04 -6.31 18.60
C GLN A 128 3.99 -6.64 19.67
N LEU A 129 4.39 -7.34 20.74
CA LEU A 129 3.50 -7.67 21.85
C LEU A 129 3.07 -6.42 22.62
N GLU A 130 3.97 -5.46 22.80
CA GLU A 130 3.65 -4.16 23.40
C GLU A 130 2.61 -3.42 22.55
N LEU A 131 2.79 -3.37 21.23
CA LEU A 131 1.82 -2.78 20.30
C LEU A 131 0.45 -3.45 20.40
N GLU A 132 0.40 -4.78 20.41
CA GLU A 132 -0.86 -5.52 20.60
C GLU A 132 -1.50 -5.24 21.96
N SER A 133 -0.72 -5.11 23.02
CA SER A 133 -1.25 -4.77 24.34
C SER A 133 -1.90 -3.37 24.35
N VAL A 134 -1.34 -2.41 23.62
CA VAL A 134 -1.90 -1.06 23.48
C VAL A 134 -3.18 -1.10 22.65
N LEU A 135 -3.18 -1.82 21.52
CA LEU A 135 -4.34 -1.95 20.65
C LEU A 135 -5.51 -2.66 21.35
N ASN A 136 -5.25 -3.74 22.08
CA ASN A 136 -6.28 -4.44 22.84
C ASN A 136 -6.89 -3.55 23.93
N ARG A 137 -6.07 -2.74 24.62
CA ARG A 137 -6.57 -1.75 25.59
C ARG A 137 -7.41 -0.65 24.94
N ALA A 138 -6.98 -0.13 23.79
CA ALA A 138 -7.73 0.88 23.05
C ALA A 138 -9.07 0.33 22.54
N SER A 139 -9.09 -0.93 22.07
CA SER A 139 -10.32 -1.61 21.66
C SER A 139 -11.27 -1.87 22.84
N ALA A 140 -10.75 -2.14 24.03
CA ALA A 140 -11.57 -2.35 25.23
C ALA A 140 -12.20 -1.05 25.77
N LEU A 141 -11.52 0.10 25.63
CA LEU A 141 -12.06 1.41 26.00
C LEU A 141 -13.16 1.93 25.04
N GLY A 142 -13.29 1.33 23.86
CA GLY A 142 -14.38 1.62 22.92
C GLY A 142 -15.76 1.10 23.37
N THR A 143 -15.81 0.30 24.43
CA THR A 143 -17.06 -0.15 25.06
C THR A 143 -17.29 0.69 26.31
N THR A 144 -17.98 1.82 26.16
CA THR A 144 -18.52 2.54 27.31
C THR A 144 -19.41 1.60 28.13
N PRO A 145 -19.23 1.47 29.45
CA PRO A 145 -20.22 0.81 30.29
C PRO A 145 -21.50 1.63 30.23
N GLU A 146 -22.59 1.02 29.77
CA GLU A 146 -23.93 1.56 29.94
C GLU A 146 -24.18 1.72 31.44
N THR A 147 -23.97 2.94 31.91
CA THR A 147 -24.46 3.42 33.19
C THR A 147 -25.97 3.29 33.18
N VAL A 148 -26.44 2.40 34.03
CA VAL A 148 -27.81 2.27 34.55
C VAL A 148 -28.55 3.60 34.53
N ILE A 149 -29.55 3.73 33.66
CA ILE A 149 -30.69 4.61 33.89
C ILE A 149 -31.96 3.77 33.79
N ASP A 150 -32.54 3.57 34.97
CA ASP A 150 -33.82 2.97 35.26
C ASP A 150 -34.96 3.70 34.53
N ARG A 151 -35.68 2.97 33.66
CA ARG A 151 -37.05 3.29 33.25
C ARG A 151 -37.85 2.01 33.05
N LYS A 152 -38.61 1.69 34.12
CA LYS A 152 -39.81 0.85 34.23
C LYS A 152 -40.50 0.37 32.92
N GLU A 153 -40.64 -0.96 32.87
CA GLU A 153 -41.83 -1.80 32.56
C GLU A 153 -42.74 -1.40 31.37
N GLN A 154 -43.09 -2.26 30.40
CA GLN A 154 -43.61 -3.63 30.48
C GLN A 154 -43.43 -4.42 29.15
N PRO A 155 -43.67 -5.76 29.15
CA PRO A 155 -43.21 -6.72 28.15
C PRO A 155 -44.31 -7.20 27.20
N GLU A 156 -43.98 -7.53 25.94
CA GLU A 156 -44.70 -8.55 25.17
C GLU A 156 -43.74 -9.36 24.29
N THR A 157 -43.62 -10.63 24.65
CA THR A 157 -43.22 -11.78 23.82
C THR A 157 -43.98 -11.83 22.49
N LEU A 158 -43.37 -12.34 21.42
CA LEU A 158 -43.94 -13.43 20.61
C LEU A 158 -42.93 -14.04 19.60
N LEU A 159 -43.14 -15.32 19.36
CA LEU A 159 -42.31 -16.33 18.69
C LEU A 159 -42.39 -16.29 17.15
N VAL A 160 -41.30 -16.74 16.51
CA VAL A 160 -41.21 -17.76 15.41
C VAL A 160 -42.35 -17.84 14.39
N ASP A 161 -42.07 -17.67 13.08
CA ASP A 161 -42.12 -18.79 12.09
C ASP A 161 -41.56 -18.46 10.68
N GLN A 162 -41.36 -19.53 9.89
CA GLN A 162 -40.46 -19.74 8.75
C GLN A 162 -40.91 -19.29 7.33
N ALA A 163 -39.93 -18.81 6.53
CA ALA A 163 -39.59 -19.11 5.11
C ALA A 163 -40.62 -18.93 3.94
N PRO A 164 -40.27 -19.22 2.66
CA PRO A 164 -39.34 -18.52 1.75
C PRO A 164 -39.97 -18.17 0.36
N VAL A 165 -39.45 -17.19 -0.40
CA VAL A 165 -39.80 -17.02 -1.83
C VAL A 165 -38.60 -16.52 -2.66
N LYS A 166 -38.22 -17.30 -3.69
CA LYS A 166 -37.42 -16.91 -4.86
C LYS A 166 -38.36 -16.35 -5.97
N PRO A 167 -37.87 -15.52 -6.90
CA PRO A 167 -37.54 -16.02 -8.26
C PRO A 167 -36.21 -15.41 -8.78
N GLU A 168 -35.31 -16.19 -9.38
CA GLU A 168 -35.22 -16.59 -10.80
C GLU A 168 -34.87 -15.46 -11.80
N TYR A 169 -34.01 -15.85 -12.73
CA TYR A 169 -33.05 -15.08 -13.52
C TYR A 169 -33.64 -14.43 -14.78
N GLU A 170 -33.02 -13.37 -15.29
CA GLU A 170 -32.87 -13.15 -16.73
C GLU A 170 -31.68 -12.24 -17.08
N TYR A 171 -30.95 -12.63 -18.13
CA TYR A 171 -29.80 -11.96 -18.72
C TYR A 171 -30.27 -10.86 -19.68
N GLY A 172 -29.61 -9.70 -19.67
CA GLY A 172 -29.81 -8.63 -20.65
C GLY A 172 -28.54 -7.79 -20.81
N ASP A 173 -27.89 -7.96 -21.95
CA ASP A 173 -26.70 -7.28 -22.44
C ASP A 173 -27.08 -5.89 -22.98
N GLN A 174 -26.46 -4.80 -22.49
CA GLN A 174 -26.22 -3.55 -23.24
C GLN A 174 -25.38 -2.52 -22.47
N ASP A 175 -24.26 -2.14 -23.11
CA ASP A 175 -23.46 -0.94 -22.88
C ASP A 175 -24.31 0.33 -22.77
N ASP A 176 -24.01 1.20 -21.79
CA ASP A 176 -23.69 2.61 -22.04
C ASP A 176 -23.30 3.38 -20.77
N HIS A 177 -22.23 4.17 -20.90
CA HIS A 177 -21.77 5.19 -19.96
C HIS A 177 -22.88 6.20 -19.62
N TYR A 178 -23.13 6.48 -18.33
CA TYR A 178 -23.33 7.83 -17.76
C TYR A 178 -23.31 7.74 -16.23
N CYS A 179 -22.27 8.25 -15.57
CA CYS A 179 -22.29 8.49 -14.12
C CYS A 179 -23.17 9.72 -13.84
N VAL A 180 -24.39 9.49 -13.35
CA VAL A 180 -25.24 10.50 -12.73
C VAL A 180 -25.12 10.43 -11.22
N GLU A 181 -24.92 11.60 -10.62
CA GLU A 181 -24.92 11.88 -9.19
C GLU A 181 -26.11 11.27 -8.45
N GLN A 182 -25.85 10.68 -7.29
CA GLN A 182 -26.84 10.60 -6.20
C GLN A 182 -26.21 11.08 -4.90
N THR A 183 -26.47 12.35 -4.62
CA THR A 183 -26.44 12.94 -3.29
C THR A 183 -27.49 12.27 -2.39
N GLY A 184 -27.02 11.55 -1.36
CA GLY A 184 -27.81 11.14 -0.19
C GLY A 184 -27.21 11.77 1.07
N LEU A 185 -27.95 12.67 1.71
CA LEU A 185 -27.50 13.61 2.74
C LEU A 185 -27.26 13.01 4.14
N LYS A 186 -26.10 13.41 4.71
CA LYS A 186 -25.83 13.94 6.06
C LYS A 186 -26.30 13.15 7.29
N ILE A 187 -25.34 12.60 8.05
CA ILE A 187 -24.93 13.07 9.41
C ILE A 187 -23.43 12.72 9.68
N SER A 188 -22.47 13.30 8.95
CA SER A 188 -21.01 13.24 9.31
C SER A 188 -20.13 14.31 8.62
N SER A 189 -20.76 15.27 7.93
CA SER A 189 -20.12 16.09 6.89
C SER A 189 -19.12 17.15 7.39
N THR A 190 -19.20 17.60 8.64
CA THR A 190 -18.30 18.66 9.15
C THR A 190 -16.91 18.14 9.48
N GLY A 191 -16.82 16.92 10.05
CA GLY A 191 -15.54 16.32 10.42
C GLY A 191 -14.67 15.98 9.21
N HIS A 192 -15.26 15.43 8.15
CA HIS A 192 -14.50 15.07 6.95
C HIS A 192 -14.03 16.30 6.18
N ALA A 193 -14.87 17.33 6.03
CA ALA A 193 -14.48 18.58 5.40
C ALA A 193 -13.34 19.25 6.19
N GLN A 194 -13.44 19.31 7.52
CA GLN A 194 -12.37 19.85 8.37
C GLN A 194 -11.07 19.08 8.21
N GLN A 195 -11.12 17.74 8.16
CA GLN A 195 -9.92 16.92 7.94
C GLN A 195 -9.26 17.18 6.59
N VAL A 196 -10.04 17.46 5.54
CA VAL A 196 -9.50 17.81 4.21
C VAL A 196 -8.77 19.16 4.26
N PHE A 197 -9.35 20.17 4.92
CA PHE A 197 -8.71 21.46 5.10
C PHE A 197 -7.47 21.38 6.00
N ASP A 198 -7.54 20.68 7.15
CA ASP A 198 -6.40 20.50 8.05
C ASP A 198 -5.22 19.80 7.35
N ARG A 199 -5.52 18.86 6.45
CA ARG A 199 -4.49 18.16 5.66
C ARG A 199 -3.95 19.05 4.55
N MET A 200 -4.80 19.83 3.90
CA MET A 200 -4.39 20.84 2.91
C MET A 200 -3.42 21.84 3.55
N ASP A 201 -3.75 22.36 4.72
CA ASP A 201 -2.92 23.35 5.42
C ASP A 201 -1.53 22.80 5.76
N ARG A 202 -1.45 21.56 6.24
CA ARG A 202 -0.15 20.88 6.48
C ARG A 202 0.66 20.69 5.19
N LEU A 203 0.02 20.33 4.09
CA LEU A 203 0.71 20.18 2.80
C LEU A 203 1.22 21.53 2.29
N LEU A 204 0.41 22.58 2.43
CA LEU A 204 0.81 23.94 2.07
C LEU A 204 1.95 24.43 2.97
N GLU A 205 1.92 24.17 4.27
CA GLU A 205 3.01 24.52 5.19
C GLU A 205 4.34 23.91 4.74
N VAL A 206 4.34 22.60 4.41
CA VAL A 206 5.54 21.91 3.91
C VAL A 206 5.99 22.50 2.57
N TYR A 207 5.07 22.83 1.67
CA TYR A 207 5.39 23.49 0.40
C TYR A 207 6.03 24.86 0.62
N HIS A 208 5.45 25.73 1.46
CA HIS A 208 6.01 27.05 1.75
C HIS A 208 7.40 26.94 2.36
N ARG A 209 7.60 26.02 3.30
CA ARG A 209 8.93 25.75 3.88
C ARG A 209 9.94 25.32 2.81
N ALA A 210 9.55 24.41 1.91
CA ALA A 210 10.42 23.96 0.82
C ALA A 210 10.75 25.09 -0.16
N LYS A 211 9.76 25.95 -0.44
CA LYS A 211 9.91 27.13 -1.32
C LYS A 211 10.89 28.13 -0.71
N ASP A 212 10.74 28.42 0.57
CA ASP A 212 11.63 29.34 1.30
C ASP A 212 13.06 28.80 1.34
N GLU A 213 13.25 27.50 1.61
CA GLU A 213 14.56 26.87 1.62
C GLU A 213 15.24 26.94 0.24
N TYR A 214 14.49 26.70 -0.83
CA TYR A 214 14.98 26.84 -2.21
C TYR A 214 15.44 28.27 -2.52
N TYR A 215 14.61 29.29 -2.23
CA TYR A 215 14.97 30.68 -2.52
C TYR A 215 16.08 31.18 -1.61
N LYS A 216 16.12 30.73 -0.36
CA LYS A 216 17.21 31.04 0.56
C LYS A 216 18.53 30.48 0.04
N ALA A 217 18.59 29.20 -0.33
CA ALA A 217 19.79 28.59 -0.90
C ALA A 217 20.23 29.31 -2.18
N LEU A 218 19.27 29.68 -3.04
CA LEU A 218 19.54 30.43 -4.27
C LEU A 218 20.14 31.81 -3.99
N GLN A 219 19.72 32.49 -2.91
CA GLN A 219 20.24 33.81 -2.51
C GLN A 219 21.57 33.73 -1.77
N THR A 220 21.77 32.74 -0.90
CA THR A 220 22.97 32.64 -0.05
C THR A 220 24.14 31.98 -0.74
N GLU A 221 23.89 30.90 -1.49
CA GLU A 221 24.95 30.07 -2.07
C GLU A 221 25.09 30.28 -3.59
N GLY A 222 24.08 30.91 -4.22
CA GLY A 222 24.05 31.14 -5.68
C GLY A 222 23.77 29.88 -6.50
N PHE A 223 23.76 28.70 -5.88
CA PHE A 223 23.34 27.44 -6.47
C PHE A 223 22.41 26.71 -5.51
N VAL A 224 21.62 25.79 -6.06
CA VAL A 224 20.65 25.00 -5.30
C VAL A 224 20.97 23.52 -5.50
N SER A 225 21.03 22.77 -4.40
CA SER A 225 21.33 21.34 -4.43
C SER A 225 20.25 20.57 -5.17
N LEU A 226 20.62 19.48 -5.85
CA LEU A 226 19.64 18.66 -6.59
C LEU A 226 18.52 18.15 -5.69
N ASP A 227 18.83 17.83 -4.44
CA ASP A 227 17.87 17.27 -3.49
C ASP A 227 16.83 18.30 -3.05
N THR A 228 17.23 19.56 -2.81
CA THR A 228 16.29 20.65 -2.48
C THR A 228 15.38 20.98 -3.66
N VAL A 229 15.91 21.01 -4.89
CA VAL A 229 15.07 21.19 -6.10
C VAL A 229 14.07 20.03 -6.27
N ARG A 230 14.52 18.78 -6.04
CA ARG A 230 13.65 17.61 -6.14
C ARG A 230 12.57 17.64 -5.08
N PHE A 231 12.92 18.01 -3.85
CA PHE A 231 11.99 18.12 -2.75
C PHE A 231 10.91 19.16 -3.05
N LEU A 232 11.29 20.37 -3.50
CA LEU A 232 10.34 21.42 -3.88
C LEU A 232 9.41 20.97 -5.01
N ARG A 233 9.94 20.29 -6.04
CA ARG A 233 9.10 19.76 -7.13
C ARG A 233 8.09 18.75 -6.58
N ASP A 234 8.56 17.77 -5.80
CA ASP A 234 7.73 16.66 -5.33
C ASP A 234 6.67 17.13 -4.31
N THR A 235 7.00 18.13 -3.47
CA THR A 235 6.01 18.73 -2.55
C THR A 235 4.96 19.57 -3.29
N ALA A 236 5.36 20.37 -4.27
CA ALA A 236 4.42 21.13 -5.09
C ALA A 236 3.49 20.20 -5.90
N GLU A 237 4.02 19.13 -6.48
CA GLU A 237 3.22 18.12 -7.18
C GLU A 237 2.21 17.43 -6.24
N ASN A 238 2.63 17.11 -5.01
CA ASN A 238 1.76 16.48 -4.02
C ASN A 238 0.60 17.41 -3.60
N VAL A 239 0.88 18.71 -3.42
CA VAL A 239 -0.15 19.71 -3.13
C VAL A 239 -1.17 19.78 -4.27
N LEU A 240 -0.73 19.91 -5.52
CA LEU A 240 -1.63 19.98 -6.67
C LEU A 240 -2.48 18.71 -6.81
N ARG A 241 -1.86 17.53 -6.70
CA ARG A 241 -2.58 16.25 -6.73
C ARG A 241 -3.64 16.18 -5.63
N TYR A 242 -3.32 16.66 -4.43
CA TYR A 242 -4.27 16.67 -3.32
C TYR A 242 -5.43 17.65 -3.55
N LEU A 243 -5.14 18.85 -4.04
CA LEU A 243 -6.17 19.86 -4.33
C LEU A 243 -7.14 19.38 -5.43
N HIS A 244 -6.62 18.85 -6.53
CA HIS A 244 -7.45 18.31 -7.62
C HIS A 244 -8.31 17.12 -7.18
N ALA A 245 -7.75 16.20 -6.37
CA ALA A 245 -8.47 15.02 -5.90
C ALA A 245 -9.65 15.36 -4.97
N ASN A 246 -9.61 16.51 -4.29
CA ASN A 246 -10.66 16.96 -3.38
C ASN A 246 -11.56 18.06 -3.98
N GLY A 247 -11.47 18.32 -5.29
CA GLY A 247 -12.28 19.35 -5.95
C GLY A 247 -11.91 20.79 -5.58
N LEU A 248 -10.72 21.02 -5.04
CA LEU A 248 -10.21 22.33 -4.59
C LEU A 248 -9.30 22.99 -5.65
N SER A 249 -9.55 22.72 -6.94
CA SER A 249 -8.76 23.26 -8.05
C SER A 249 -8.81 24.80 -8.13
N ASP A 250 -9.85 25.43 -7.56
CA ASP A 250 -10.04 26.88 -7.59
C ASP A 250 -9.41 27.59 -6.38
N HIS A 251 -8.65 26.88 -5.54
CA HIS A 251 -8.04 27.45 -4.35
C HIS A 251 -6.98 28.53 -4.71
N THR A 252 -6.94 29.62 -3.94
CA THR A 252 -6.09 30.80 -4.19
C THR A 252 -4.60 30.48 -4.39
N SER A 253 -4.10 29.41 -3.77
CA SER A 253 -2.69 29.01 -3.87
C SER A 253 -2.33 28.20 -5.11
N VAL A 254 -3.30 27.64 -5.85
CA VAL A 254 -3.06 26.76 -7.00
C VAL A 254 -2.17 27.42 -8.06
N PRO A 255 -2.42 28.67 -8.50
CA PRO A 255 -1.59 29.29 -9.55
C PRO A 255 -0.13 29.46 -9.15
N ASP A 256 0.14 29.80 -7.89
CA ASP A 256 1.52 29.93 -7.38
C ASP A 256 2.21 28.56 -7.32
N VAL A 257 1.52 27.54 -6.81
CA VAL A 257 2.07 26.19 -6.70
C VAL A 257 2.37 25.60 -8.09
N GLU A 258 1.49 25.80 -9.07
CA GLU A 258 1.70 25.38 -10.45
C GLU A 258 2.94 26.06 -11.07
N GLN A 259 3.07 27.37 -10.89
CA GLN A 259 4.22 28.11 -11.40
C GLN A 259 5.54 27.62 -10.80
N VAL A 260 5.58 27.44 -9.47
CA VAL A 260 6.77 26.96 -8.76
C VAL A 260 7.08 25.51 -9.12
N PHE A 261 6.07 24.66 -9.29
CA PHE A 261 6.24 23.29 -9.76
C PHE A 261 6.93 23.24 -11.13
N LEU A 262 6.50 24.06 -12.10
CA LEU A 262 7.11 24.13 -13.42
C LEU A 262 8.59 24.53 -13.35
N ILE A 263 8.90 25.56 -12.55
CA ILE A 263 10.28 26.03 -12.35
C ILE A 263 11.15 24.93 -11.72
N ALA A 264 10.68 24.30 -10.64
CA ALA A 264 11.41 23.25 -9.93
C ALA A 264 11.60 22.01 -10.80
N ARG A 265 10.59 21.61 -11.59
CA ARG A 265 10.66 20.50 -12.54
C ARG A 265 11.72 20.73 -13.61
N ASP A 266 11.71 21.90 -14.23
CA ASP A 266 12.64 22.23 -15.30
C ASP A 266 14.08 22.34 -14.74
N LYS A 267 14.24 22.91 -13.55
CA LYS A 267 15.54 22.97 -12.85
C LYS A 267 16.06 21.58 -12.46
N ALA A 268 15.21 20.69 -11.93
CA ALA A 268 15.60 19.33 -11.61
C ALA A 268 16.03 18.55 -12.86
N THR A 269 15.34 18.78 -13.99
CA THR A 269 15.69 18.19 -15.28
C THR A 269 17.06 18.70 -15.77
N GLN A 270 17.32 20.00 -15.64
CA GLN A 270 18.63 20.58 -15.97
C GLN A 270 19.76 19.97 -15.12
N LEU A 271 19.56 19.88 -13.80
CA LEU A 271 20.56 19.32 -12.88
C LEU A 271 20.79 17.80 -13.09
N THR A 272 19.81 17.09 -13.64
CA THR A 272 19.94 15.65 -14.00
C THR A 272 20.43 15.44 -15.44
N GLY A 273 20.99 16.48 -16.07
CA GLY A 273 21.55 16.38 -17.43
C GLY A 273 20.51 16.17 -18.53
N GLY A 274 19.29 16.69 -18.34
CA GLY A 274 18.20 16.61 -19.33
C GLY A 274 17.32 15.36 -19.22
N ARG A 275 17.57 14.48 -18.25
CA ARG A 275 16.74 13.29 -18.02
C ARG A 275 15.48 13.66 -17.23
N LYS A 276 14.32 13.59 -17.89
CA LYS A 276 13.00 13.72 -17.26
C LYS A 276 12.59 12.40 -16.56
N ARG A 277 11.72 12.47 -15.54
CA ARG A 277 11.09 11.26 -14.98
C ARG A 277 10.01 10.77 -15.94
N HIS A 278 9.68 9.48 -15.91
CA HIS A 278 8.62 8.91 -16.75
C HIS A 278 7.27 9.64 -16.59
N PHE A 279 6.99 10.13 -15.38
CA PHE A 279 5.78 10.87 -15.02
C PHE A 279 5.78 12.34 -15.52
N ASP A 280 6.95 12.92 -15.84
CA ASP A 280 7.07 14.29 -16.36
C ASP A 280 6.78 14.38 -17.87
N GLU A 281 6.63 13.23 -18.54
CA GLU A 281 6.51 13.15 -20.00
C GLU A 281 5.09 13.47 -20.53
N GLY A 282 4.16 13.89 -19.67
CA GLY A 282 2.72 14.00 -19.98
C GLY A 282 2.26 15.26 -20.72
N ILE A 283 3.03 16.37 -20.71
CA ILE A 283 2.52 17.66 -21.22
C ILE A 283 3.11 18.04 -22.59
N GLU A 284 4.29 17.52 -22.97
CA GLU A 284 5.02 17.96 -24.18
C GLU A 284 4.93 17.03 -25.39
N ARG A 285 4.26 15.87 -25.29
CA ARG A 285 4.31 14.84 -26.35
C ARG A 285 3.63 15.23 -27.68
N TYR A 286 2.88 16.34 -27.73
CA TYR A 286 2.24 16.77 -28.98
C TYR A 286 3.12 17.63 -29.91
N SER A 287 4.30 18.11 -29.47
CA SER A 287 5.02 19.14 -30.24
C SER A 287 6.35 18.68 -30.87
N ARG A 288 6.88 17.50 -30.53
CA ARG A 288 8.18 17.06 -31.05
C ARG A 288 8.05 15.83 -31.93
N ARG A 289 7.52 16.03 -33.14
CA ARG A 289 7.87 15.19 -34.31
C ARG A 289 9.39 15.22 -34.43
N ARG A 290 10.07 14.20 -33.90
CA ARG A 290 11.48 13.95 -34.18
C ARG A 290 11.63 13.89 -35.70
N LYS A 291 12.24 14.93 -36.28
CA LYS A 291 12.84 14.84 -37.62
C LYS A 291 13.75 13.61 -37.59
N ARG A 292 13.36 12.60 -38.36
CA ARG A 292 14.17 11.40 -38.60
C ARG A 292 15.55 11.90 -39.02
N ARG A 293 16.59 11.50 -38.29
CA ARG A 293 17.98 11.73 -38.71
C ARG A 293 18.13 11.07 -40.08
N ALA A 294 18.46 11.89 -41.07
CA ALA A 294 18.75 11.45 -42.41
C ALA A 294 20.05 10.62 -42.41
N LEU A 295 20.02 9.53 -43.18
CA LEU A 295 21.13 8.96 -43.94
C LEU A 295 22.43 8.70 -43.17
N ASP A 296 22.51 7.49 -42.60
CA ASP A 296 23.79 6.83 -42.36
C ASP A 296 24.35 6.36 -43.72
N SER A 297 25.44 7.00 -44.17
CA SER A 297 26.04 6.85 -45.51
C SER A 297 27.12 5.77 -45.59
N TYR A 298 27.24 4.89 -44.59
CA TYR A 298 28.34 3.92 -44.52
C TYR A 298 28.00 2.45 -44.86
N ARG A 299 26.86 2.16 -45.52
CA ARG A 299 26.55 0.78 -45.95
C ARG A 299 26.87 0.54 -47.43
N PRO A 300 27.97 -0.18 -47.77
CA PRO A 300 28.26 -0.53 -49.16
C PRO A 300 27.28 -1.59 -49.65
N ARG A 301 26.74 -1.37 -50.85
CA ARG A 301 25.90 -2.34 -51.56
C ARG A 301 26.77 -3.47 -52.11
N LYS A 302 26.37 -4.71 -51.84
CA LYS A 302 26.75 -5.89 -52.60
C LYS A 302 25.62 -6.23 -53.55
#